data_AF-W6MT21-F1
#
_entry.id   AF-W6MT21-F1
#
_cell.length_a   1.000
_cell.length_b   1.000
_cell.length_c   1.000
_cell.angle_alpha   90.00
_cell.angle_beta   90.00
_cell.angle_gamma   90.00
#
_symmetry.space_group_name_H-M   'P 1'
#
loop_
_entity.id
_entity.type
_entity.pdbx_description
1 polymer ?
#
loop_
_entity_poly.entity_id
_entity_poly.type
_entity_poly.pdbx_seq_one_letter_code
_entity_poly.pdbx_strand_id
1 'polypeptide(L)'
;MISESTKSSQKEQLILQAAEYGRYLQEQYEHNESLVSYLHDISSLLAFENPKDSSHWYLLDSVQKQKVLNDLNKALLARLGKPTDSVFKQIIQHIKLALSLMVEPHRQQSSFINVEEDFLDI
;
A
#
# COMPACT_ATOMS: atom_id res chain seq x y z
N MET A 1 -6.37 -39.34 -9.91
CA MET A 1 -6.87 -39.45 -8.53
C MET A 1 -5.81 -39.28 -7.44
N ILE A 2 -4.51 -39.53 -7.68
CA ILE A 2 -3.45 -39.36 -6.64
C ILE A 2 -3.00 -37.88 -6.47
N SER A 3 -3.22 -37.04 -7.48
CA SER A 3 -2.75 -35.64 -7.53
C SER A 3 -3.61 -34.63 -6.74
N GLU A 4 -4.87 -34.94 -6.46
CA GLU A 4 -5.76 -34.04 -5.71
C GLU A 4 -5.66 -34.25 -4.20
N SER A 5 -5.53 -35.51 -3.74
CA SER A 5 -5.36 -35.81 -2.31
C SER A 5 -4.03 -35.28 -1.76
N THR A 6 -2.96 -35.33 -2.56
CA THR A 6 -1.65 -34.76 -2.22
C THR A 6 -1.69 -33.23 -2.13
N LYS A 7 -2.43 -32.56 -3.01
CA LYS A 7 -2.64 -31.09 -2.96
C LYS A 7 -3.49 -30.65 -1.77
N SER A 8 -4.54 -31.40 -1.41
CA SER A 8 -5.35 -31.11 -0.22
C SER A 8 -4.52 -31.19 1.06
N SER A 9 -3.73 -32.25 1.20
CA SER A 9 -2.85 -32.45 2.35
C SER A 9 -1.80 -31.32 2.49
N GLN A 10 -1.23 -30.86 1.37
CA GLN A 10 -0.31 -29.71 1.39
C GLN A 10 -1.01 -28.39 1.76
N LYS A 11 -2.24 -28.16 1.27
CA LYS A 11 -3.02 -26.97 1.61
C LYS A 11 -3.30 -26.91 3.11
N GLU A 12 -3.71 -28.02 3.70
CA GLU A 12 -3.99 -28.14 5.14
C GLU A 12 -2.73 -27.86 5.98
N GLN A 13 -1.58 -28.39 5.57
CA GLN A 13 -0.29 -28.11 6.23
C GLN A 13 0.08 -26.63 6.17
N LEU A 14 -0.11 -25.96 5.03
CA LEU A 14 0.17 -24.53 4.89
C LEU A 14 -0.77 -23.67 5.76
N ILE A 15 -2.03 -24.05 5.89
CA ILE A 15 -2.98 -23.36 6.76
C ILE A 15 -2.56 -23.48 8.23
N LEU A 16 -2.16 -24.68 8.67
CA LEU A 16 -1.63 -24.91 10.02
C LEU A 16 -0.39 -24.05 10.30
N GLN A 17 0.59 -24.05 9.38
CA GLN A 17 1.79 -23.23 9.51
C GLN A 17 1.46 -21.73 9.54
N ALA A 18 0.52 -21.27 8.72
CA ALA A 18 0.08 -19.88 8.70
C ALA A 18 -0.60 -19.49 10.01
N ALA A 19 -1.42 -20.38 10.58
CA ALA A 19 -2.08 -20.16 11.87
C ALA A 19 -1.07 -20.11 13.03
N GLU A 20 -0.10 -21.02 13.06
CA GLU A 20 0.99 -21.03 14.05
C GLU A 20 1.81 -19.75 13.99
N TYR A 21 2.18 -19.31 12.79
CA TYR A 21 2.90 -18.07 12.59
C TYR A 21 2.08 -16.83 12.99
N GLY A 22 0.78 -16.82 12.67
CA GLY A 22 -0.14 -15.76 13.08
C GLY A 22 -0.21 -15.61 14.60
N ARG A 23 -0.31 -16.73 15.32
CA ARG A 23 -0.30 -16.75 16.79
C ARG A 23 1.02 -16.21 17.35
N TYR A 24 2.14 -16.66 16.80
CA TYR A 24 3.46 -16.13 17.19
C TYR A 24 3.53 -14.61 17.03
N LEU A 25 3.04 -14.06 15.91
CA LEU A 25 3.01 -12.61 15.69
C LEU A 25 2.10 -11.89 16.68
N GLN A 26 0.94 -12.46 17.03
CA GLN A 26 0.04 -11.86 18.03
C GLN A 26 0.73 -11.74 19.40
N GLU A 27 1.48 -12.76 19.81
CA GLU A 27 2.28 -12.72 21.05
C GLU A 27 3.39 -11.65 20.96
N GLN A 28 4.11 -11.56 19.83
CA GLN A 28 5.18 -10.56 19.66
C GLN A 28 4.67 -9.11 19.69
N TYR A 29 3.44 -8.87 19.22
CA TYR A 29 2.86 -7.53 19.10
C TYR A 29 1.74 -7.25 20.12
N GLU A 30 1.63 -8.05 21.19
CA GLU A 30 0.52 -8.00 22.17
C GLU A 30 0.28 -6.60 22.75
N HIS A 31 1.33 -5.77 22.86
CA HIS A 31 1.28 -4.42 23.41
C HIS A 31 0.79 -3.36 22.42
N ASN A 32 0.53 -3.71 21.16
CA ASN A 32 0.08 -2.79 20.11
C ASN A 32 -1.30 -3.21 19.60
N GLU A 33 -2.34 -2.65 20.20
CA GLU A 33 -3.74 -2.96 19.89
C GLU A 33 -4.08 -2.81 18.39
N SER A 34 -3.47 -1.82 17.72
CA SER A 34 -3.69 -1.61 16.28
C SER A 34 -3.13 -2.76 15.44
N LEU A 35 -1.95 -3.29 15.79
CA LEU A 35 -1.35 -4.43 15.12
C LEU A 35 -2.09 -5.73 15.44
N VAL A 36 -2.54 -5.90 16.68
CA VAL A 36 -3.34 -7.06 17.09
C VAL A 36 -4.67 -7.10 16.32
N SER A 37 -5.37 -5.97 16.20
CA SER A 37 -6.58 -5.87 15.39
C SER A 37 -6.32 -6.23 13.93
N TYR A 38 -5.22 -5.73 13.35
CA TYR A 38 -4.87 -6.04 11.96
C TYR A 38 -4.51 -7.52 11.76
N LEU A 39 -3.84 -8.16 12.73
CA LEU A 39 -3.57 -9.60 12.70
C LEU A 39 -4.86 -10.42 12.80
N HIS A 40 -5.86 -9.95 13.55
CA HIS A 40 -7.18 -10.56 13.59
C HIS A 40 -7.91 -10.45 12.24
N ASP A 41 -7.81 -9.31 11.56
CA ASP A 41 -8.40 -9.15 10.22
C ASP A 41 -7.75 -10.11 9.21
N ILE A 42 -6.43 -10.32 9.29
CA ILE A 42 -5.72 -11.30 8.47
C ILE A 42 -6.13 -12.73 8.82
N SER A 43 -6.22 -13.08 10.11
CA SER A 43 -6.61 -14.44 10.52
C SER A 43 -8.03 -14.77 10.09
N SER A 44 -8.93 -13.77 10.01
CA SER A 44 -10.28 -13.95 9.47
C SER A 44 -10.27 -14.48 8.03
N LEU A 45 -9.24 -14.20 7.22
CA LEU A 45 -9.12 -14.71 5.85
C LEU A 45 -8.88 -16.23 5.81
N LEU A 46 -8.24 -16.78 6.84
CA LEU A 46 -7.93 -18.21 6.95
C LEU A 46 -9.15 -19.04 7.37
N ALA A 47 -10.17 -18.40 7.95
CA ALA A 47 -11.38 -19.07 8.43
C ALA A 47 -12.36 -19.46 7.31
N PHE A 48 -12.20 -18.91 6.10
CA PHE A 48 -13.07 -19.18 4.95
C PHE A 48 -12.39 -20.13 3.96
N GLU A 49 -13.16 -21.04 3.35
CA GLU A 49 -12.64 -21.92 2.29
C GLU A 49 -12.14 -21.13 1.06
N ASN A 50 -12.85 -20.05 0.75
CA ASN A 50 -12.47 -19.04 -0.23
C ASN A 50 -12.24 -17.70 0.49
N PRO A 51 -11.00 -17.18 0.52
CA PRO A 51 -10.66 -15.94 1.22
C PRO A 51 -11.40 -14.69 0.71
N LYS A 52 -12.00 -14.76 -0.49
CA LYS A 52 -12.81 -13.66 -1.06
C LYS A 52 -14.15 -13.47 -0.37
N ASP A 53 -14.61 -14.47 0.37
CA ASP A 53 -15.89 -14.44 1.07
C ASP A 53 -15.78 -13.72 2.43
N SER A 54 -14.55 -13.47 2.90
CA SER A 54 -14.30 -12.66 4.08
C SER A 54 -14.56 -11.17 3.81
N SER A 55 -15.05 -10.44 4.81
CA SER A 55 -15.15 -8.97 4.77
C SER A 55 -13.80 -8.30 4.51
N HIS A 56 -12.69 -8.96 4.86
CA HIS A 56 -11.33 -8.44 4.74
C HIS A 56 -10.62 -8.86 3.45
N TRP A 57 -11.34 -9.42 2.46
CA TRP A 57 -10.74 -9.88 1.21
C TRP A 57 -9.91 -8.81 0.48
N TYR A 58 -10.23 -7.52 0.67
CA TYR A 58 -9.50 -6.39 0.09
C TYR A 58 -8.02 -6.37 0.47
N LEU A 59 -7.64 -7.01 1.59
CA LEU A 59 -6.24 -7.19 1.98
C LEU A 59 -5.44 -8.00 0.95
N LEU A 60 -6.11 -8.85 0.17
CA LEU A 60 -5.52 -9.65 -0.89
C LEU A 60 -5.52 -8.95 -2.26
N ASP A 61 -6.17 -7.79 -2.37
CA ASP A 61 -6.23 -7.04 -3.61
C ASP A 61 -4.84 -6.55 -4.05
N SER A 62 -4.66 -6.50 -5.37
CA SER A 62 -3.44 -6.04 -6.03
C SER A 62 -3.04 -4.63 -5.59
N VAL A 63 -4.01 -3.73 -5.42
CA VAL A 63 -3.76 -2.34 -4.99
C VAL A 63 -3.20 -2.30 -3.58
N GLN A 64 -3.79 -3.07 -2.66
CA GLN A 64 -3.34 -3.13 -1.27
C GLN A 64 -1.95 -3.77 -1.17
N LYS A 65 -1.68 -4.82 -1.96
CA LYS A 65 -0.33 -5.43 -2.05
C LYS A 65 0.71 -4.43 -2.56
N GLN A 66 0.40 -3.67 -3.60
CA GLN A 66 1.30 -2.62 -4.10
C GLN A 66 1.58 -1.56 -3.04
N LYS A 67 0.58 -1.19 -2.24
CA LYS A 67 0.77 -0.25 -1.12
C LYS A 67 1.79 -0.80 -0.11
N VAL A 68 1.60 -2.04 0.34
CA VAL A 68 2.54 -2.70 1.29
C VAL A 68 3.95 -2.79 0.71
N LEU A 69 4.08 -3.17 -0.56
CA LEU A 69 5.38 -3.24 -1.24
C LEU A 69 6.06 -1.88 -1.33
N ASN A 70 5.31 -0.82 -1.63
CA ASN A 70 5.83 0.54 -1.67
C ASN A 70 6.29 1.02 -0.29
N ASP A 71 5.51 0.74 0.76
CA ASP A 71 5.85 1.13 2.12
C ASP A 71 7.09 0.37 2.62
N LEU A 72 7.19 -0.93 2.31
CA LEU A 72 8.40 -1.73 2.56
C LEU A 72 9.61 -1.16 1.81
N ASN A 73 9.45 -0.84 0.52
CA ASN A 73 10.53 -0.29 -0.28
C ASN A 73 11.03 1.05 0.29
N LYS A 74 10.11 1.92 0.72
CA LYS A 74 10.47 3.17 1.42
C LYS A 74 11.23 2.92 2.72
N ALA A 75 10.78 1.98 3.55
CA ALA A 75 11.45 1.64 4.80
C ALA A 75 12.88 1.10 4.55
N LEU A 76 13.07 0.29 3.50
CA LEU A 76 14.38 -0.19 3.08
C LEU A 76 15.27 0.95 2.59
N LEU A 77 14.76 1.82 1.71
CA LEU A 77 15.49 2.98 1.21
C LEU A 77 15.91 3.92 2.35
N ALA A 78 15.01 4.18 3.31
CA ALA A 78 15.30 4.97 4.50
C ALA A 78 16.43 4.36 5.32
N ARG A 79 16.39 3.04 5.55
CA ARG A 79 17.45 2.31 6.27
C ARG A 79 18.78 2.34 5.54
N LEU A 80 18.77 2.38 4.21
CA LEU A 80 19.97 2.50 3.36
C LEU A 80 20.46 3.95 3.20
N GLY A 81 19.78 4.93 3.81
CA GLY A 81 20.09 6.36 3.64
C GLY A 81 19.83 6.88 2.22
N LYS A 82 19.02 6.16 1.43
CA LYS A 82 18.64 6.56 0.07
C LYS A 82 17.33 7.35 0.08
N PRO A 83 17.10 8.23 -0.92
CA PRO A 83 15.83 8.93 -1.07
C PRO A 83 14.67 7.93 -1.12
N THR A 84 13.69 8.10 -0.24
CA THR A 84 12.51 7.22 -0.11
C THR A 84 11.47 7.45 -1.19
N ASP A 85 11.40 8.68 -1.70
CA ASP A 85 10.58 9.06 -2.83
C ASP A 85 11.48 9.45 -4.01
N SER A 86 11.00 9.18 -5.22
CA SER A 86 11.67 9.64 -6.43
C SER A 86 11.75 11.17 -6.43
N VAL A 87 12.92 11.71 -6.78
CA VAL A 87 13.14 13.17 -6.95
C VAL A 87 12.09 13.76 -7.91
N PHE A 88 11.72 13.03 -8.96
CA PHE A 88 10.68 13.46 -9.88
C PHE A 88 9.32 13.61 -9.21
N LYS A 89 8.95 12.67 -8.32
CA LYS A 89 7.69 12.74 -7.56
C LYS A 89 7.69 13.96 -6.65
N GLN A 90 8.81 14.28 -6.00
CA GLN A 90 8.96 15.48 -5.18
C GLN A 90 8.78 16.75 -6.03
N ILE A 91 9.41 16.81 -7.21
CA ILE A 91 9.26 17.94 -8.15
C ILE A 91 7.79 18.11 -8.56
N ILE A 92 7.11 17.03 -8.95
CA ILE A 92 5.69 17.09 -9.33
C ILE A 92 4.81 17.54 -8.15
N GLN A 93 5.09 17.08 -6.93
CA GLN A 93 4.37 17.53 -5.74
C GLN A 93 4.59 19.04 -5.49
N HIS A 94 5.83 19.52 -5.61
CA HIS A 94 6.13 20.94 -5.48
C HIS A 94 5.44 21.78 -6.55
N ILE A 95 5.41 21.33 -7.82
CA ILE A 95 4.70 22.00 -8.91
C ILE A 95 3.19 22.06 -8.62
N LYS A 96 2.58 20.95 -8.17
CA LYS A 96 1.16 20.92 -7.81
C LYS A 96 0.84 21.86 -6.65
N LEU A 97 1.70 21.91 -5.63
CA LEU A 97 1.57 22.83 -4.51
C LEU A 97 1.70 24.29 -4.98
N ALA A 98 2.71 24.59 -5.79
CA ALA A 98 2.90 25.92 -6.37
C ALA A 98 1.67 26.37 -7.17
N LEU A 99 1.12 25.49 -8.03
CA LEU A 99 -0.12 25.75 -8.75
C LEU A 99 -1.29 26.01 -7.80
N SER A 100 -1.45 25.21 -6.75
CA SER A 100 -2.53 25.39 -5.77
C SER A 100 -2.42 26.70 -4.97
N LEU A 101 -1.20 27.18 -4.74
CA LEU A 101 -0.94 28.46 -4.07
C LEU A 101 -1.14 29.65 -5.02
N MET A 102 -0.87 29.46 -6.31
CA MET A 102 -1.07 30.49 -7.35
C MET A 102 -2.53 30.66 -7.76
N VAL A 103 -3.39 29.65 -7.54
CA VAL A 103 -4.84 29.74 -7.76
C VAL A 103 -5.49 30.24 -6.48
N GLU A 104 -5.94 31.49 -6.45
CA GLU A 104 -6.81 31.94 -5.37
C GLU A 104 -8.13 31.15 -5.37
N PRO A 105 -8.76 30.88 -4.21
CA PRO A 105 -9.98 30.09 -4.10
C PRO A 105 -11.16 30.57 -4.95
N HIS A 106 -11.09 31.79 -5.51
CA HIS A 106 -12.19 32.46 -6.20
C HIS A 106 -11.82 33.07 -7.56
N ARG A 107 -10.64 32.79 -8.13
CA ARG A 107 -10.31 33.19 -9.52
C ARG A 107 -9.92 31.98 -10.36
N GLN A 108 -10.45 31.93 -11.58
CA GLN A 108 -10.22 30.86 -12.56
C GLN A 108 -8.74 30.69 -12.92
N GLN A 109 -8.38 29.44 -13.26
CA GLN A 109 -7.17 28.93 -13.92
C GLN A 109 -5.86 29.73 -13.72
N SER A 110 -4.92 29.15 -12.96
CA SER A 110 -3.51 29.50 -13.12
C SER A 110 -3.02 28.89 -14.44
N SER A 111 -2.75 29.74 -15.42
CA SER A 111 -1.97 29.37 -16.59
C SER A 111 -0.54 29.81 -16.35
N PHE A 112 0.43 28.97 -16.68
CA PHE A 112 1.78 29.45 -16.91
C PHE A 112 1.72 30.32 -18.17
N ILE A 113 1.97 31.62 -18.02
CA ILE A 113 2.02 32.57 -19.12
C ILE A 113 3.48 32.69 -19.54
N ASN A 114 3.77 32.43 -20.81
CA ASN A 114 5.07 32.80 -21.36
C ASN A 114 4.98 34.25 -21.80
N VAL A 115 5.47 35.18 -20.98
CA VAL A 115 5.32 36.62 -21.25
C VAL A 115 5.95 37.03 -22.58
N GLU A 116 7.03 36.35 -23.02
CA GLU A 116 7.65 36.66 -24.31
C GLU A 116 6.75 36.23 -25.49
N GLU A 117 6.31 34.98 -25.53
CA GLU A 117 5.49 34.45 -26.63
C GLU A 117 4.02 34.91 -26.59
N ASP A 118 3.42 35.05 -25.40
CA ASP A 118 2.00 35.35 -25.26
C ASP A 118 1.70 36.87 -25.30
N PHE A 119 2.68 37.71 -24.96
CA PHE A 119 2.46 39.15 -24.77
C PHE A 119 3.47 40.07 -25.48
N LEU A 120 4.65 39.59 -25.85
CA LEU A 120 5.72 40.43 -26.41
C LEU A 120 6.07 40.11 -27.87
N ASP A 121 5.27 39.29 -28.57
CA ASP A 121 5.35 39.15 -30.03
C ASP A 121 5.01 40.50 -30.71
N ILE A 122 6.06 41.27 -31.02
CA ILE A 122 6.09 42.41 -31.95
C ILE A 122 6.55 41.91 -33.31
#